data_AF-A0A1G7U774-F1
#
_entry.id   AF-A0A1G7U774-F1
#
_cell.length_a   1.000
_cell.length_b   1.000
_cell.length_c   1.000
_cell.angle_alpha   90.00
_cell.angle_beta   90.00
_cell.angle_gamma   90.00
#
_symmetry.space_group_name_H-M   'P 1'
#
loop_
_entity.id
_entity.type
_entity.pdbx_description
1 polymer ?
#
loop_
_entity_poly.entity_id
_entity_poly.type
_entity_poly.pdbx_seq_one_letter_code
_entity_poly.pdbx_strand_id
1 'polypeptide(L)'
;MIPAIIGALAAIAPSVIKWATDDDDAVKVAEQVGGIARRLAGSDDTEAAIKAIEADPRLHLDFQRAYLDWEFGMYRAETERLQIINRTVRAEVASQDAYVRRMRPTFGYIMAASWAVQMGALGYTIVTAPELAGEVITAMASLSTIWSVGLAVLGVYVYKRSAEKQPPSAEQLGILSALARRVAGPAGT
;
A
#
# COMPACT_ATOMS: atom_id res chain seq x y z
N MET A 1 -22.48 -8.56 -24.52
CA MET A 1 -23.66 -7.70 -24.29
C MET A 1 -23.46 -6.70 -23.16
N ILE A 2 -22.76 -7.07 -22.07
CA ILE A 2 -22.52 -6.19 -20.91
C ILE A 2 -21.78 -4.87 -21.25
N PRO A 3 -20.73 -4.86 -22.10
CA PRO A 3 -20.08 -3.60 -22.50
C PRO A 3 -21.03 -2.62 -23.20
N ALA A 4 -22.02 -3.12 -23.95
CA ALA A 4 -23.03 -2.31 -24.60
C ALA A 4 -24.04 -1.72 -23.59
N ILE A 5 -24.40 -2.49 -22.56
CA ILE A 5 -25.28 -2.01 -21.47
C ILE A 5 -24.59 -0.92 -20.64
N ILE A 6 -23.31 -1.12 -20.29
CA ILE A 6 -22.52 -0.08 -19.60
C ILE A 6 -22.39 1.18 -20.46
N GLY A 7 -22.13 1.03 -21.77
CA GLY A 7 -22.10 2.15 -22.70
C GLY A 7 -23.44 2.91 -22.76
N ALA A 8 -24.56 2.21 -22.80
CA ALA A 8 -25.90 2.81 -22.78
C ALA A 8 -26.21 3.51 -21.45
N LEU A 9 -25.84 2.90 -20.32
CA LEU A 9 -25.98 3.54 -19.00
C LEU A 9 -25.09 4.78 -18.86
N ALA A 10 -23.90 4.77 -19.45
CA ALA A 10 -22.99 5.91 -19.42
C ALA A 10 -23.54 7.14 -20.16
N ALA A 11 -24.45 6.96 -21.12
CA ALA A 11 -25.12 8.07 -21.80
C ALA A 11 -26.00 8.90 -20.86
N ILE A 12 -26.60 8.26 -19.85
CA ILE A 12 -27.46 8.92 -18.85
C ILE A 12 -26.77 9.12 -17.49
N ALA A 13 -25.73 8.35 -17.19
CA ALA A 13 -24.92 8.44 -15.97
C ALA A 13 -23.43 8.17 -16.27
N PRO A 14 -22.66 9.19 -16.67
CA PRO A 14 -21.27 9.00 -17.10
C PRO A 14 -20.34 8.39 -16.03
N SER A 15 -20.60 8.63 -14.73
CA SER A 15 -19.76 8.08 -13.64
C SER A 15 -19.89 6.56 -13.49
N VAL A 16 -20.83 5.90 -14.16
CA VAL A 16 -20.96 4.42 -14.17
C VAL A 16 -19.68 3.75 -14.67
N ILE A 17 -18.99 4.37 -15.64
CA ILE A 17 -17.74 3.85 -16.20
C ILE A 17 -16.66 3.70 -15.11
N LYS A 18 -16.62 4.61 -14.14
CA LYS A 18 -15.64 4.57 -13.04
C LYS A 18 -15.77 3.30 -12.20
N TRP A 19 -16.98 2.76 -12.09
CA TRP A 19 -17.29 1.61 -11.26
C TRP A 19 -17.18 0.28 -12.02
N ALA A 20 -17.02 0.31 -13.35
CA ALA A 20 -16.81 -0.84 -14.21
C ALA A 20 -15.31 -1.03 -14.51
N THR A 21 -14.50 -1.25 -13.47
CA THR A 21 -13.03 -1.31 -13.58
C THR A 21 -12.49 -2.61 -14.18
N ASP A 22 -13.21 -3.71 -14.01
CA ASP A 22 -12.92 -5.02 -14.64
C ASP A 22 -14.23 -5.68 -15.11
N ASP A 23 -14.11 -6.85 -15.76
CA ASP A 23 -15.26 -7.55 -16.35
C ASP A 23 -16.30 -7.97 -15.29
N ASP A 24 -15.85 -8.39 -14.10
CA ASP A 24 -16.74 -8.86 -13.02
C ASP A 24 -17.49 -7.70 -12.37
N ASP A 25 -16.82 -6.58 -12.15
CA ASP A 25 -17.43 -5.36 -11.63
C ASP A 25 -18.35 -4.72 -12.67
N ALA A 26 -17.99 -4.74 -13.95
CA ALA A 26 -18.85 -4.30 -15.03
C ALA A 26 -20.18 -5.08 -15.08
N VAL A 27 -20.17 -6.39 -14.82
CA VAL A 27 -21.39 -7.20 -14.71
C VAL A 27 -22.27 -6.71 -13.55
N LYS A 28 -21.69 -6.57 -12.36
CA LYS A 28 -22.43 -6.16 -11.15
C LYS A 28 -22.99 -4.75 -11.27
N VAL A 29 -22.21 -3.82 -11.82
CA VAL A 29 -22.63 -2.43 -12.04
C VAL A 29 -23.75 -2.36 -13.07
N ALA A 30 -23.63 -3.09 -14.19
CA ALA A 30 -24.70 -3.17 -15.18
C ALA A 30 -25.99 -3.75 -14.60
N GLU A 31 -25.89 -4.76 -13.74
CA GLU A 31 -27.05 -5.37 -13.08
C GLU A 31 -27.72 -4.42 -12.08
N GLN A 32 -26.93 -3.77 -11.22
CA GLN A 32 -27.44 -2.89 -10.17
C GLN A 32 -28.02 -1.59 -10.73
N VAL A 33 -27.26 -0.89 -11.58
CA VAL A 33 -27.68 0.38 -12.20
C VAL A 33 -28.76 0.11 -13.25
N GLY A 34 -28.62 -0.95 -14.05
CA GLY A 34 -29.69 -1.38 -14.96
C GLY A 34 -30.97 -1.78 -14.22
N GLY A 35 -30.85 -2.37 -13.03
CA GLY A 35 -31.97 -2.64 -12.14
C GLY A 35 -32.67 -1.37 -11.63
N ILE A 36 -31.94 -0.28 -11.39
CA ILE A 36 -32.54 1.04 -11.08
C ILE A 36 -33.37 1.53 -12.28
N ALA A 37 -32.80 1.49 -13.49
CA ALA A 37 -33.48 1.92 -14.70
C ALA A 37 -34.77 1.12 -14.96
N ARG A 38 -34.71 -0.21 -14.87
CA ARG A 38 -35.87 -1.11 -15.04
C ARG A 38 -37.00 -0.81 -14.05
N ARG A 39 -36.66 -0.62 -12.77
CA ARG A 39 -37.65 -0.32 -11.72
C ARG A 39 -38.37 1.01 -11.96
N LEU A 40 -37.68 2.01 -12.48
CA LEU A 40 -38.25 3.34 -12.73
C LEU A 40 -39.07 3.39 -14.02
N ALA A 41 -38.60 2.73 -15.08
CA ALA A 41 -39.28 2.69 -16.37
C ALA A 41 -40.43 1.66 -16.41
N GLY A 42 -40.54 0.76 -15.42
CA GLY A 42 -41.54 -0.31 -15.40
C GLY A 42 -41.35 -1.35 -16.52
N SER A 43 -40.12 -1.53 -17.00
CA SER A 43 -39.77 -2.45 -18.08
C SER A 43 -38.82 -3.53 -17.58
N ASP A 44 -39.00 -4.77 -18.06
CA ASP A 44 -38.11 -5.89 -17.77
C ASP A 44 -36.81 -5.85 -18.60
N ASP A 45 -36.75 -5.02 -19.64
CA ASP A 45 -35.56 -4.83 -20.46
C ASP A 45 -34.82 -3.54 -20.08
N THR A 46 -33.51 -3.67 -19.93
CA THR A 46 -32.62 -2.55 -19.54
C THR A 46 -32.44 -1.56 -20.67
N GLU A 47 -32.36 -2.02 -21.92
CA GLU A 47 -32.16 -1.13 -23.06
C GLU A 47 -33.45 -0.33 -23.35
N ALA A 48 -34.60 -0.98 -23.29
CA ALA A 48 -35.91 -0.31 -23.35
C ALA A 48 -36.09 0.69 -22.20
N ALA A 49 -35.67 0.34 -20.97
CA ALA A 49 -35.74 1.23 -19.83
C ALA A 49 -34.88 2.49 -20.00
N ILE A 50 -33.66 2.37 -20.51
CA ILE A 50 -32.77 3.51 -20.78
C ILE A 50 -33.41 4.45 -21.82
N LYS A 51 -33.94 3.91 -22.92
CA LYS A 51 -34.63 4.72 -23.96
C LYS A 51 -35.85 5.45 -23.40
N ALA A 52 -36.61 4.81 -22.51
CA ALA A 52 -37.75 5.46 -21.84
C ALA A 52 -37.29 6.60 -20.92
N ILE A 53 -36.18 6.42 -20.20
CA ILE A 53 -35.58 7.44 -19.32
C ILE A 53 -35.02 8.62 -20.13
N GLU A 54 -34.48 8.38 -21.32
CA GLU A 54 -34.05 9.45 -22.24
C GLU A 54 -35.23 10.23 -22.82
N ALA A 55 -36.34 9.55 -23.09
CA ALA A 55 -37.53 10.17 -23.69
C ALA A 55 -38.36 11.00 -22.70
N ASP A 56 -38.34 10.68 -21.40
CA ASP A 56 -39.11 11.40 -20.37
C ASP A 56 -38.20 12.17 -19.39
N PRO A 57 -38.24 13.52 -19.40
CA PRO A 57 -37.47 14.35 -18.47
C PRO A 57 -37.73 14.07 -16.98
N ARG A 58 -38.92 13.58 -16.61
CA ARG A 58 -39.24 13.26 -15.20
C ARG A 58 -38.55 11.98 -14.76
N LEU A 59 -38.62 10.93 -15.58
CA LEU A 59 -37.92 9.67 -15.34
C LEU A 59 -36.41 9.87 -15.29
N HIS A 60 -35.88 10.79 -16.10
CA HIS A 60 -34.47 11.16 -16.06
C HIS A 60 -34.04 11.71 -14.69
N LEU A 61 -34.82 12.63 -14.09
CA LEU A 61 -34.51 13.19 -12.78
C LEU A 61 -34.61 12.16 -11.66
N ASP A 62 -35.62 11.29 -11.71
CA ASP A 62 -35.78 10.23 -10.70
C ASP A 62 -34.68 9.16 -10.82
N PHE A 63 -34.24 8.86 -12.04
CA PHE A 63 -33.07 8.01 -12.27
C PHE A 63 -31.79 8.66 -11.73
N GLN A 64 -31.55 9.94 -12.01
CA GLN A 64 -30.38 10.65 -11.47
C GLN A 64 -30.34 10.60 -9.95
N ARG A 65 -31.47 10.80 -9.26
CA ARG A 65 -31.54 10.71 -7.79
C ARG A 65 -31.22 9.30 -7.29
N ALA A 66 -31.88 8.28 -7.84
CA ALA A 66 -31.67 6.90 -7.44
C ALA A 66 -30.24 6.41 -7.74
N TYR A 67 -29.66 6.88 -8.85
CA TYR A 67 -28.28 6.62 -9.22
C TYR A 67 -27.29 7.29 -8.25
N LEU A 68 -27.50 8.55 -7.89
CA LEU A 68 -26.67 9.25 -6.92
C LEU A 68 -26.70 8.57 -5.55
N ASP A 69 -27.87 8.12 -5.09
CA ASP A 69 -28.00 7.37 -3.83
C ASP A 69 -27.20 6.05 -3.87
N TRP A 70 -27.26 5.34 -5.00
CA TRP A 70 -26.43 4.15 -5.21
C TRP A 70 -24.94 4.48 -5.22
N GLU A 71 -24.53 5.54 -5.93
CA GLU A 71 -23.13 5.98 -6.00
C GLU A 71 -22.60 6.39 -4.61
N PHE A 72 -23.41 7.10 -3.80
CA PHE A 72 -23.07 7.38 -2.41
C PHE A 72 -22.90 6.12 -1.57
N GLY A 73 -23.72 5.08 -1.80
CA GLY A 73 -23.56 3.77 -1.18
C GLY A 73 -22.20 3.14 -1.49
N MET A 74 -21.78 3.19 -2.76
CA MET A 74 -20.48 2.67 -3.20
C MET A 74 -19.31 3.41 -2.52
N TYR A 75 -19.36 4.75 -2.46
CA TYR A 75 -18.32 5.53 -1.76
C TYR A 75 -18.25 5.23 -0.26
N ARG A 76 -19.38 4.97 0.41
CA ARG A 76 -19.40 4.60 1.83
C ARG A 76 -18.75 3.24 2.05
N ALA A 77 -19.09 2.24 1.23
CA ALA A 77 -18.50 0.91 1.31
C ALA A 77 -16.98 0.95 1.10
N GLU A 78 -16.50 1.72 0.12
CA GLU A 78 -15.08 1.89 -0.13
C GLU A 78 -14.38 2.62 1.03
N THR A 79 -15.01 3.66 1.58
CA THR A 79 -14.47 4.37 2.74
C THR A 79 -14.34 3.45 3.96
N GLU A 80 -15.35 2.61 4.22
CA GLU A 80 -15.31 1.63 5.30
C GLU A 80 -14.20 0.59 5.08
N ARG A 81 -14.08 0.06 3.86
CA ARG A 81 -13.00 -0.84 3.47
C ARG A 81 -11.63 -0.22 3.72
N LEU A 82 -11.43 1.02 3.26
CA LEU A 82 -10.19 1.76 3.46
C LEU A 82 -9.92 2.03 4.95
N GLN A 83 -10.94 2.32 5.75
CA GLN A 83 -10.78 2.48 7.20
C GLN A 83 -10.34 1.18 7.88
N ILE A 84 -10.90 0.03 7.47
CA ILE A 84 -10.50 -1.29 7.98
C ILE A 84 -9.04 -1.57 7.62
N ILE A 85 -8.66 -1.37 6.36
CA ILE A 85 -7.27 -1.55 5.89
C ILE A 85 -6.32 -0.62 6.66
N ASN A 86 -6.66 0.66 6.80
CA ASN A 86 -5.83 1.59 7.56
C ASN A 86 -5.71 1.18 9.04
N ARG A 87 -6.77 0.64 9.63
CA ARG A 87 -6.75 0.16 11.02
C ARG A 87 -5.82 -1.05 11.18
N THR A 88 -5.90 -2.03 10.27
CA THR A 88 -5.04 -3.22 10.34
C THR A 88 -3.58 -2.87 10.08
N VAL A 89 -3.29 -2.02 9.09
CA VAL A 89 -1.93 -1.53 8.81
C VAL A 89 -1.36 -0.76 10.00
N ARG A 90 -2.15 0.13 10.62
CA ARG A 90 -1.70 0.85 11.82
C ARG A 90 -1.43 -0.11 12.99
N ALA A 91 -2.26 -1.12 13.18
CA ALA A 91 -2.04 -2.14 14.20
C ALA A 91 -0.76 -2.95 13.95
N GLU A 92 -0.49 -3.30 12.69
CA GLU A 92 0.74 -3.98 12.28
C GLU A 92 1.98 -3.10 12.47
N VAL A 93 1.93 -1.83 12.05
CA VAL A 93 3.02 -0.87 12.24
C VAL A 93 3.27 -0.58 13.72
N ALA A 94 2.23 -0.53 14.54
CA ALA A 94 2.34 -0.34 15.99
C ALA A 94 2.80 -1.61 16.73
N SER A 95 2.81 -2.77 16.08
CA SER A 95 3.26 -4.02 16.67
C SER A 95 4.74 -3.91 17.06
N GLN A 96 5.02 -4.00 18.36
CA GLN A 96 6.37 -3.90 18.91
C GLN A 96 7.09 -5.26 18.98
N ASP A 97 6.88 -6.13 17.99
CA ASP A 97 7.42 -7.49 18.00
C ASP A 97 8.95 -7.47 18.21
N ALA A 98 9.38 -8.16 19.26
CA ALA A 98 10.77 -8.28 19.64
C ALA A 98 11.59 -9.02 18.58
N TYR A 99 10.98 -9.93 17.81
CA TYR A 99 11.63 -10.63 16.71
C TYR A 99 12.03 -9.67 15.59
N VAL A 100 11.11 -8.82 15.11
CA VAL A 100 11.36 -7.81 14.06
C VAL A 100 12.41 -6.80 14.49
N ARG A 101 12.37 -6.36 15.76
CA ARG A 101 13.33 -5.38 16.30
C ARG A 101 14.75 -5.95 16.41
N ARG A 102 14.88 -7.24 16.73
CA ARG A 102 16.19 -7.91 16.91
C ARG A 102 16.76 -8.46 15.61
N MET A 103 15.92 -8.78 14.62
CA MET A 103 16.36 -9.32 13.33
C MET A 103 17.43 -8.46 12.65
N ARG A 104 17.22 -7.13 12.61
CA ARG A 104 18.16 -6.19 11.96
C ARG A 104 19.55 -6.19 12.63
N PRO A 105 19.68 -6.01 13.97
CA PRO A 105 20.97 -6.20 14.66
C PRO A 105 21.56 -7.61 14.55
N THR A 106 20.74 -8.66 14.70
CA THR A 106 21.20 -10.06 14.66
C THR A 106 21.87 -10.40 13.34
N PHE A 107 21.32 -9.94 12.22
CA PHE A 107 21.94 -10.10 10.90
C PHE A 107 23.35 -9.48 10.86
N GLY A 108 23.50 -8.26 11.38
CA GLY A 108 24.80 -7.59 11.47
C GLY A 108 25.82 -8.34 12.34
N TYR A 109 25.39 -8.88 13.49
CA TYR A 109 26.27 -9.67 14.35
C TYR A 109 26.71 -10.98 13.71
N ILE A 110 25.80 -11.69 13.06
CA ILE A 110 26.12 -12.94 12.35
C ILE A 110 27.08 -12.68 11.21
N MET A 111 26.88 -11.59 10.45
CA MET A 111 27.79 -11.18 9.36
C MET A 111 29.19 -10.80 9.86
N ALA A 112 29.28 -10.07 10.97
CA ALA A 112 30.56 -9.73 11.58
C ALA A 112 31.29 -10.97 12.09
N ALA A 113 30.56 -11.90 12.73
CA ALA A 113 31.11 -13.15 13.23
C ALA A 113 31.58 -14.06 12.07
N SER A 114 30.79 -14.20 11.01
CA SER A 114 31.18 -15.00 9.85
C SER A 114 32.41 -14.41 9.16
N TRP A 115 32.49 -13.09 9.03
CA TRP A 115 33.67 -12.41 8.48
C TRP A 115 34.91 -12.64 9.35
N ALA A 116 34.79 -12.53 10.67
CA ALA A 116 35.90 -12.78 11.59
C ALA A 116 36.42 -14.22 11.48
N VAL A 117 35.51 -15.20 11.41
CA VAL A 117 35.88 -16.61 11.21
C VAL A 117 36.53 -16.83 9.84
N GLN A 118 35.96 -16.25 8.78
CA GLN A 118 36.48 -16.35 7.42
C GLN A 118 37.91 -15.79 7.31
N MET A 119 38.14 -14.57 7.81
CA MET A 119 39.45 -13.92 7.78
C MET A 119 40.45 -14.61 8.71
N GLY A 120 39.98 -15.12 9.85
CA GLY A 120 40.79 -15.92 10.77
C GLY A 120 41.26 -17.23 10.14
N ALA A 121 40.36 -17.97 9.47
CA ALA A 121 40.69 -19.18 8.74
C ALA A 121 41.65 -18.92 7.57
N LEU A 122 41.43 -17.84 6.81
CA LEU A 122 42.34 -17.42 5.74
C LEU A 122 43.74 -17.12 6.28
N GLY A 123 43.83 -16.31 7.34
CA GLY A 123 45.10 -15.96 7.98
C GLY A 123 45.82 -17.18 8.57
N TYR A 124 45.08 -18.07 9.22
CA TYR A 124 45.62 -19.33 9.73
C TYR A 124 46.24 -20.17 8.62
N THR A 125 45.50 -20.42 7.52
CA THR A 125 45.98 -21.22 6.40
C THR A 125 47.21 -20.61 5.74
N ILE A 126 47.28 -19.29 5.57
CA ILE A 126 48.46 -18.62 4.99
C ILE A 126 49.71 -18.86 5.84
N VAL A 127 49.58 -18.92 7.17
CA VAL A 127 50.70 -19.14 8.09
C VAL A 127 51.09 -20.61 8.17
N THR A 128 50.11 -21.53 8.23
CA THR A 128 50.37 -22.96 8.47
C THR A 128 50.56 -23.78 7.20
N ALA A 129 50.01 -23.35 6.07
CA ALA A 129 50.05 -24.03 4.77
C ALA A 129 50.19 -23.00 3.63
N PRO A 130 51.31 -22.25 3.58
CA PRO A 130 51.52 -21.17 2.61
C PRO A 130 51.43 -21.62 1.15
N GLU A 131 51.73 -22.89 0.85
CA GLU A 131 51.57 -23.48 -0.47
C GLU A 131 50.12 -23.45 -0.98
N LEU A 132 49.13 -23.44 -0.09
CA LEU A 132 47.70 -23.34 -0.44
C LEU A 132 47.21 -21.88 -0.53
N ALA A 133 48.04 -20.89 -0.19
CA ALA A 133 47.61 -19.49 -0.09
C ALA A 133 47.01 -18.98 -1.40
N GLY A 134 47.61 -19.31 -2.54
CA GLY A 134 47.11 -18.91 -3.86
C GLY A 134 45.73 -19.48 -4.16
N GLU A 135 45.49 -20.76 -3.84
CA GLU A 135 44.20 -21.43 -4.06
C GLU A 135 43.11 -20.83 -3.17
N VAL A 136 43.39 -20.63 -1.87
CA VAL A 136 42.40 -20.09 -0.93
C VAL A 136 42.06 -18.62 -1.22
N ILE A 137 43.05 -17.80 -1.63
CA ILE A 137 42.78 -16.42 -2.08
C ILE A 137 41.91 -16.43 -3.34
N THR A 138 42.17 -17.33 -4.29
CA THR A 138 41.35 -17.47 -5.49
C THR A 138 39.93 -17.92 -5.15
N ALA A 139 39.77 -18.85 -4.20
CA ALA A 139 38.46 -19.26 -3.69
C ALA A 139 37.70 -18.11 -3.01
N MET A 140 38.39 -17.20 -2.31
CA MET A 140 37.75 -15.99 -1.74
C MET A 140 37.14 -15.10 -2.81
N ALA A 141 37.80 -14.97 -3.96
CA ALA A 141 37.25 -14.18 -5.07
C ALA A 141 35.89 -14.74 -5.54
N SER A 142 35.69 -16.06 -5.51
CA SER A 142 34.41 -16.70 -5.87
C SER A 142 33.24 -16.35 -4.94
N LEU A 143 33.54 -15.95 -3.70
CA LEU A 143 32.54 -15.52 -2.72
C LEU A 143 32.14 -14.04 -2.85
N SER A 144 32.75 -13.30 -3.78
CA SER A 144 32.50 -11.85 -3.91
C SER A 144 31.02 -11.53 -4.10
N THR A 145 30.31 -12.30 -4.92
CA THR A 145 28.89 -12.07 -5.20
C THR A 145 28.01 -12.21 -3.95
N ILE A 146 28.22 -13.25 -3.14
CA ILE A 146 27.43 -13.45 -1.92
C ILE A 146 27.73 -12.37 -0.87
N TRP A 147 28.99 -11.93 -0.77
CA TRP A 147 29.39 -10.83 0.11
C TRP A 147 28.83 -9.49 -0.34
N SER A 148 28.81 -9.20 -1.65
CA SER A 148 28.21 -7.97 -2.17
C SER A 148 26.73 -7.86 -1.81
N VAL A 149 25.96 -8.94 -1.96
CA VAL A 149 24.54 -8.96 -1.58
C VAL A 149 24.37 -8.80 -0.07
N GLY A 150 25.13 -9.56 0.74
CA GLY A 150 25.03 -9.51 2.19
C GLY A 150 25.38 -8.12 2.77
N LEU A 151 26.43 -7.49 2.26
CA LEU A 151 26.84 -6.14 2.67
C LEU A 151 25.88 -5.05 2.20
N ALA A 152 25.26 -5.20 1.03
CA ALA A 152 24.23 -4.28 0.56
C ALA A 152 23.00 -4.28 1.49
N VAL A 153 22.53 -5.47 1.90
CA VAL A 153 21.42 -5.61 2.86
C VAL A 153 21.78 -4.97 4.21
N LEU A 154 22.99 -5.24 4.71
CA LEU A 154 23.49 -4.61 5.94
C LEU A 154 23.54 -3.08 5.83
N GLY A 155 23.99 -2.55 4.68
CA GLY A 155 24.02 -1.12 4.38
C GLY A 155 22.63 -0.48 4.48
N VAL A 156 21.60 -1.11 3.88
CA VAL A 156 20.22 -0.63 3.97
C VAL A 156 19.71 -0.64 5.42
N TYR A 157 20.03 -1.69 6.18
CA TYR A 157 19.64 -1.79 7.60
C TYR A 157 20.28 -0.70 8.46
N VAL A 158 21.58 -0.44 8.27
CA VAL A 158 22.29 0.63 8.98
C VAL A 158 21.73 2.00 8.60
N TYR A 159 21.47 2.25 7.32
CA TYR A 159 20.91 3.52 6.86
C TYR A 159 19.54 3.81 7.48
N LYS A 160 18.62 2.84 7.42
CA LYS A 160 17.28 2.99 8.02
C LYS A 160 17.35 3.16 9.53
N ARG A 161 18.23 2.42 10.22
CA ARG A 161 18.42 2.57 11.67
C ARG A 161 18.98 3.92 12.06
N SER A 162 19.86 4.49 11.24
CA SER A 162 20.38 5.85 11.46
C SER A 162 19.28 6.90 11.27
N ALA A 163 18.41 6.74 10.27
CA ALA A 163 17.25 7.61 10.07
C ALA A 163 16.27 7.57 11.27
N GLU A 164 16.01 6.39 11.85
CA GLU A 164 15.19 6.24 13.06
C GLU A 164 15.77 6.93 14.31
N LYS A 165 17.09 7.17 14.35
CA LYS A 165 17.76 7.80 15.48
C LYS A 165 17.89 9.33 15.33
N GLN A 166 17.46 9.89 14.20
CA GLN A 166 17.54 11.33 14.01
C GLN A 166 16.58 12.02 14.99
N PRO A 167 17.02 13.13 15.61
CA PRO A 167 16.13 13.93 16.45
C PRO A 167 14.93 14.42 15.63
N PRO A 168 13.78 14.68 16.28
CA PRO A 168 12.63 15.25 15.60
C PRO A 168 13.03 16.53 14.85
N SER A 169 12.48 16.71 13.65
CA SER A 169 12.81 17.86 12.82
C SER A 169 12.44 19.18 13.51
N ALA A 170 13.07 20.29 13.10
CA ALA A 170 12.74 21.62 13.64
C ALA A 170 11.25 21.97 13.52
N GLU A 171 10.59 21.47 12.47
CA GLU A 171 9.15 21.59 12.25
C GLU A 171 8.35 20.81 13.32
N GLN A 172 8.74 19.58 13.62
CA GLN A 172 8.10 18.76 14.66
C GLN A 172 8.27 19.37 16.06
N LEU A 173 9.45 19.93 16.35
CA LEU A 173 9.71 20.67 17.59
C LEU A 173 8.88 21.97 17.67
N GLY A 174 8.67 22.64 16.53
CA GLY A 174 7.78 23.81 16.42
C GLY A 174 6.31 23.48 16.72
N ILE A 175 5.81 22.38 16.17
CA ILE A 175 4.44 21.92 16.41
C ILE A 175 4.24 21.51 17.87
N LEU A 176 5.20 20.77 18.46
CA LEU A 176 5.15 20.38 19.87
C LEU A 176 5.21 21.59 20.82
N SER A 177 6.05 22.57 20.52
CA SER A 177 6.14 23.80 21.33
C SER A 177 4.90 24.70 21.16
N ALA A 178 4.26 24.70 20.00
CA ALA A 178 2.98 25.37 19.77
C ALA A 178 1.83 24.69 20.54
N LEU A 179 1.79 23.36 20.56
CA LEU A 179 0.84 22.58 21.36
C LEU A 179 1.06 22.78 22.86
N ALA A 180 2.32 22.74 23.32
CA ALA A 180 2.67 22.97 24.72
C ALA A 180 2.25 24.37 25.20
N ARG A 181 2.44 25.41 24.36
CA ARG A 181 1.94 26.77 24.66
C ARG A 181 0.41 26.86 24.72
N ARG A 182 -0.29 26.07 23.90
CA ARG A 182 -1.76 26.02 23.91
C ARG A 182 -2.32 25.33 25.16
N VAL A 183 -1.63 24.31 25.66
CA VAL A 183 -2.02 23.56 26.86
C VAL A 183 -1.62 24.28 28.15
N ALA A 184 -0.48 24.99 28.16
CA ALA A 184 -0.03 25.74 29.33
C ALA A 184 -0.86 27.01 29.62
N GLY A 185 -1.74 27.42 28.71
CA GLY A 185 -2.47 28.68 28.79
C GLY A 185 -1.54 29.90 28.64
N PRO A 186 -2.06 31.09 28.34
CA PRO A 186 -1.23 32.29 28.32
C PRO A 186 -0.66 32.51 29.72
N ALA A 187 0.67 32.45 29.85
CA ALA A 187 1.35 32.94 31.03
C ALA A 187 0.97 34.42 31.17
N GLY A 188 0.17 34.73 32.18
CA GLY A 188 -0.26 36.09 32.45
C GLY A 188 0.95 36.96 32.74
N THR A 189 1.19 37.94 31.87
CA THR A 189 1.22 39.40 32.12
C THR A 189 1.58 40.10 30.83
#